data_AF-A0A3B9ZM93-F1
#
_entry.id   AF-A0A3B9ZM93-F1
#
_cell.length_a   1.000
_cell.length_b   1.000
_cell.length_c   1.000
_cell.angle_alpha   90.00
_cell.angle_beta   90.00
_cell.angle_gamma   90.00
#
_symmetry.space_group_name_H-M   'P 1'
#
loop_
_entity.id
_entity.type
_entity.pdbx_description
1 polymer ?
#
loop_
_entity_poly.entity_id
_entity_poly.type
_entity_poly.pdbx_seq_one_letter_code
_entity_poly.pdbx_strand_id
1 'polypeptide(L)'
;MIQLDKEATLRLLMDPTSSDSLVVKGDADLSFTMDQSGKMSLTGTYNLNEGSYMVSFESVIKRKFDIASGSTITWNGDPMDANISLNAIYTVRTSPDDLIADQMSNFSEGGQSSSKQQYPFMVTLQLRGEILHPDISFQIELPPEDKGILQGVVNDKLNMLNQDESALNKQVFALLVLGRFVQENPFQSASQGGTSALVRSTVSKFLTSQLNQLGSKLIPGMELNFDVQSYEDNQAKGRTQVEIGVKQQLFNERLTVELGGTVDVEGQSANQNATSDITSDVTVEYKLTRDGRFRMKGFRHNQYEAIEGQLIETGVGLVFVRDFNRWSRIFKSQKNRSDSSNNQITNVTNEGR
;
A
#
# COMPACT_ATOMS: atom_id res chain seq x y z
N MET A 1 -5.98 31.49 29.38
CA MET A 1 -5.16 31.81 28.20
C MET A 1 -3.90 30.99 28.32
N ILE A 2 -3.65 30.12 27.35
CA ILE A 2 -2.43 29.32 27.25
C ILE A 2 -1.65 29.94 26.08
N GLN A 3 -0.48 30.47 26.39
CA GLN A 3 0.49 30.93 25.40
C GLN A 3 1.59 29.89 25.31
N LEU A 4 1.86 29.36 24.11
CA LEU A 4 3.03 28.54 23.86
C LEU A 4 4.14 29.41 23.26
N ASP A 5 5.33 29.28 23.83
CA ASP A 5 6.57 29.91 23.34
C ASP A 5 7.03 29.24 22.03
N LYS A 6 7.77 29.96 21.20
CA LYS A 6 8.34 29.53 19.90
C LYS A 6 9.17 28.26 19.99
N GLU A 7 9.81 28.04 21.13
CA GLU A 7 10.66 26.88 21.39
C GLU A 7 9.88 25.63 21.81
N ALA A 8 8.57 25.74 22.04
CA ALA A 8 7.76 24.63 22.48
C ALA A 8 7.57 23.60 21.36
N THR A 9 8.00 22.37 21.64
CA THR A 9 7.85 21.24 20.71
C THR A 9 6.62 20.43 21.08
N LEU A 10 5.63 20.39 20.19
CA LEU A 10 4.48 19.49 20.31
C LEU A 10 4.75 18.24 19.48
N ARG A 11 4.59 17.07 20.09
CA ARG A 11 4.67 15.79 19.40
C ARG A 11 3.30 15.11 19.44
N LEU A 12 2.68 14.97 18.28
CA LEU A 12 1.43 14.23 18.11
C LEU A 12 1.74 12.83 17.56
N LEU A 13 1.18 11.81 18.22
CA LEU A 13 1.19 10.43 17.75
C LEU A 13 -0.20 10.15 17.19
N MET A 14 -0.32 9.95 15.87
CA MET A 14 -1.62 9.78 15.21
C MET A 14 -2.16 8.35 15.32
N ASP A 15 -1.29 7.34 15.33
CA ASP A 15 -1.68 5.93 15.45
C ASP A 15 -0.69 5.19 16.38
N PRO A 16 -1.15 4.48 17.42
CA PRO A 16 -0.27 3.68 18.27
C PRO A 16 0.28 2.41 17.59
N THR A 17 -0.29 2.00 16.46
CA THR A 17 0.12 0.84 15.65
C THR A 17 0.98 1.23 14.45
N SER A 18 0.79 2.43 13.88
CA SER A 18 1.69 3.00 12.87
C SER A 18 2.86 3.72 13.54
N SER A 19 3.99 3.85 12.83
CA SER A 19 5.12 4.66 13.30
C SER A 19 5.03 6.11 12.87
N ASP A 20 3.85 6.57 12.44
CA ASP A 20 3.65 7.92 11.96
C ASP A 20 3.69 8.90 13.12
N SER A 21 4.51 9.93 12.95
CA SER A 21 4.70 10.93 14.00
C SER A 21 4.72 12.31 13.39
N LEU A 22 3.90 13.19 13.97
CA LEU A 22 3.92 14.60 13.71
C LEU A 22 4.72 15.27 14.83
N VAL A 23 5.81 15.93 14.47
CA VAL A 23 6.60 16.77 15.38
C VAL A 23 6.50 18.18 14.87
N VAL A 24 5.91 19.08 15.65
CA VAL A 24 5.71 20.48 15.26
C VAL A 24 6.25 21.42 16.32
N LYS A 25 6.70 22.59 15.88
CA LYS A 25 7.10 23.72 16.70
C LYS A 25 6.48 24.98 16.13
N GLY A 26 6.09 25.89 17.01
CA GLY A 26 5.59 27.19 16.60
C GLY A 26 4.87 27.92 17.71
N ASP A 27 4.06 28.89 17.31
CA ASP A 27 3.41 29.85 18.20
C ASP A 27 1.91 29.57 18.32
N ALA A 28 1.38 29.52 19.55
CA ALA A 28 -0.04 29.32 19.75
C ALA A 28 -0.62 30.31 20.77
N ASP A 29 -1.77 30.89 20.41
CA ASP A 29 -2.64 31.64 21.32
C ASP A 29 -3.93 30.84 21.50
N LEU A 30 -4.02 30.08 22.60
CA LEU A 30 -5.12 29.17 22.86
C LEU A 30 -5.91 29.57 24.12
N SER A 31 -7.24 29.54 24.01
CA SER A 31 -8.16 29.72 25.12
C SER A 31 -8.85 28.41 25.43
N PHE A 32 -8.43 27.76 26.51
CA PHE A 32 -9.06 26.56 27.03
C PHE A 32 -10.01 26.90 28.18
N THR A 33 -11.21 26.35 28.15
CA THR A 33 -12.22 26.43 29.22
C THR A 33 -12.85 25.07 29.46
N MET A 34 -13.30 24.83 30.69
CA MET A 34 -14.02 23.61 31.07
C MET A 34 -15.14 24.02 32.03
N ASP A 35 -16.36 23.56 31.77
CA ASP A 35 -17.49 23.82 32.67
C ASP A 35 -17.62 22.74 33.77
N GLN A 36 -18.55 22.95 34.70
CA GLN A 36 -18.78 22.02 35.82
C GLN A 36 -19.34 20.65 35.39
N SER A 37 -19.86 20.54 34.16
CA SER A 37 -20.29 19.26 33.59
C SER A 37 -19.11 18.46 32.99
N GLY A 38 -17.93 19.07 32.92
CA GLY A 38 -16.74 18.51 32.28
C GLY A 38 -16.67 18.79 30.78
N LYS A 39 -17.57 19.62 30.23
CA LYS A 39 -17.52 20.01 28.83
C LYS A 39 -16.32 20.92 28.61
N MET A 40 -15.40 20.46 27.76
CA MET A 40 -14.21 21.21 27.39
C MET A 40 -14.47 22.07 26.15
N SER A 41 -13.81 23.23 26.09
CA SER A 41 -13.77 24.09 24.91
C SER A 41 -12.37 24.65 24.72
N LEU A 42 -11.84 24.56 23.52
CA LEU A 42 -10.56 25.10 23.07
C LEU A 42 -10.83 26.02 21.87
N THR A 43 -10.33 27.24 21.94
CA THR A 43 -10.45 28.21 20.84
C THR A 43 -9.11 28.89 20.61
N GLY A 44 -8.71 29.02 19.35
CA GLY A 44 -7.48 29.70 18.98
C GLY A 44 -6.76 29.02 17.83
N THR A 45 -5.59 29.57 17.49
CA THR A 45 -4.79 29.10 16.36
C THR A 45 -3.38 28.76 16.82
N TYR A 46 -2.89 27.61 16.36
CA TYR A 46 -1.50 27.20 16.45
C TYR A 46 -0.84 27.37 15.09
N ASN A 47 0.10 28.31 15.00
CA ASN A 47 0.92 28.53 13.82
C ASN A 47 2.14 27.60 13.88
N LEU A 48 2.31 26.79 12.85
CA LEU A 48 3.41 25.84 12.74
C LEU A 48 4.54 26.49 11.94
N ASN A 49 5.67 26.71 12.61
CA ASN A 49 6.84 27.39 12.04
C ASN A 49 7.85 26.36 11.52
N GLU A 50 8.01 25.27 12.27
CA GLU A 50 8.92 24.18 11.94
C GLU A 50 8.29 22.84 12.32
N GLY A 51 8.76 21.78 11.69
CA GLY A 51 8.37 20.44 12.09
C GLY A 51 8.57 19.43 10.99
N SER A 52 8.14 18.21 11.28
CA SER A 52 8.15 17.13 10.32
C SER A 52 7.03 16.15 10.54
N TYR A 53 6.53 15.63 9.43
CA TYR A 53 5.58 14.55 9.39
C TYR A 53 6.23 13.30 8.81
N MET A 54 6.24 12.20 9.55
CA MET A 54 6.74 10.92 9.07
C MET A 54 5.58 10.11 8.50
N VAL A 55 5.62 9.83 7.20
CA VAL A 55 4.67 8.97 6.49
C VAL A 55 5.25 7.57 6.35
N SER A 56 4.53 6.55 6.80
CA SER A 56 4.90 5.15 6.63
C SER A 56 3.99 4.46 5.59
N PHE A 57 4.58 3.75 4.63
CA PHE A 57 3.85 2.94 3.64
C PHE A 57 4.10 1.45 3.93
N GLU A 58 3.02 0.71 4.26
CA GLU A 58 2.99 -0.76 4.46
C GLU A 58 4.14 -1.29 5.35
N SER A 59 4.57 -0.51 6.34
CA SER A 59 5.70 -0.79 7.25
C SER A 59 7.10 -0.88 6.61
N VAL A 60 7.24 -0.74 5.28
CA VAL A 60 8.53 -0.92 4.59
C VAL A 60 9.24 0.41 4.32
N ILE A 61 8.50 1.47 3.97
CA ILE A 61 9.07 2.74 3.52
C ILE A 61 8.60 3.87 4.42
N LYS A 62 9.55 4.66 4.93
CA LYS A 62 9.28 5.86 5.73
C LYS A 62 9.79 7.10 5.01
N ARG A 63 8.93 8.10 4.85
CA ARG A 63 9.26 9.39 4.23
C ARG A 63 8.99 10.51 5.21
N LYS A 64 10.03 11.29 5.47
CA LYS A 64 9.96 12.50 6.29
C LYS A 64 9.61 13.67 5.39
N PHE A 65 8.45 14.26 5.62
CA PHE A 65 8.06 15.54 5.05
C PHE A 65 8.38 16.63 6.06
N ASP A 66 9.02 17.71 5.62
CA ASP A 66 9.30 18.87 6.45
C ASP A 66 8.12 19.86 6.35
N ILE A 67 7.60 20.32 7.48
CA ILE A 67 6.45 21.21 7.49
C ILE A 67 6.85 22.57 6.95
N ALA A 68 6.13 23.05 5.95
CA ALA A 68 6.31 24.37 5.38
C ALA A 68 5.70 25.42 6.31
N SER A 69 6.39 26.56 6.41
CA SER A 69 5.93 27.72 7.17
C SER A 69 4.58 28.24 6.68
N GLY A 70 3.79 28.80 7.59
CA GLY A 70 2.42 29.25 7.31
C GLY A 70 1.36 28.15 7.45
N SER A 71 1.77 26.94 7.86
CA SER A 71 0.84 25.87 8.24
C SER A 71 0.17 26.19 9.58
N THR A 72 -1.12 25.86 9.75
CA THR A 72 -1.89 26.18 10.96
C THR A 72 -2.82 25.05 11.41
N ILE A 73 -3.13 25.05 12.71
CA ILE A 73 -4.22 24.26 13.30
C ILE A 73 -5.12 25.21 14.07
N THR A 74 -6.43 25.17 13.81
CA THR A 74 -7.40 26.09 14.42
C THR A 74 -8.49 25.32 15.16
N TRP A 75 -8.75 25.71 16.39
CA TRP A 75 -9.85 25.19 17.21
C TRP A 75 -10.92 26.25 17.41
N ASN A 76 -12.19 25.84 17.36
CA ASN A 76 -13.35 26.74 17.46
C ASN A 76 -14.39 26.27 18.49
N GLY A 77 -14.01 25.41 19.45
CA GLY A 77 -14.96 24.79 20.35
C GLY A 77 -14.44 23.47 20.88
N ASP A 78 -14.91 22.34 20.35
CA ASP A 78 -14.47 21.03 20.84
C ASP A 78 -12.94 20.87 20.66
N PRO A 79 -12.17 20.56 21.72
CA PRO A 79 -10.73 20.34 21.60
C PRO A 79 -10.34 19.17 20.68
N MET A 80 -11.24 18.22 20.44
CA MET A 80 -11.05 17.09 19.53
C MET A 80 -11.38 17.43 18.07
N ASP A 81 -12.08 18.56 17.84
CA ASP A 81 -12.49 19.03 16.52
C ASP A 81 -11.67 20.28 16.14
N ALA A 82 -10.57 20.04 15.42
CA ALA A 82 -9.68 21.08 14.93
C ALA A 82 -9.70 21.09 13.41
N ASN A 83 -9.56 22.27 12.81
CA ASN A 83 -9.30 22.41 11.39
C ASN A 83 -7.79 22.57 11.14
N ILE A 84 -7.25 21.76 10.23
CA ILE A 84 -5.86 21.80 9.81
C ILE A 84 -5.73 22.47 8.44
N SER A 85 -4.69 23.29 8.28
CA SER A 85 -4.21 23.77 7.00
C SER A 85 -2.70 23.64 6.99
N LEU A 86 -2.22 22.47 6.58
CA LEU A 86 -0.80 22.12 6.66
C LEU A 86 -0.24 21.82 5.28
N ASN A 87 0.93 22.39 5.00
CA ASN A 87 1.76 22.03 3.86
C ASN A 87 3.03 21.37 4.38
N ALA A 88 3.41 20.23 3.82
CA ALA A 88 4.67 19.57 4.15
C ALA A 88 5.38 19.12 2.87
N ILE A 89 6.69 19.29 2.82
CA ILE A 89 7.49 19.13 1.60
C ILE A 89 8.45 17.96 1.78
N TYR A 90 8.46 17.06 0.81
CA TYR A 90 9.48 16.03 0.64
C TYR A 90 10.29 16.34 -0.62
N THR A 91 11.59 16.58 -0.47
CA THR A 91 12.49 16.85 -1.60
C THR A 91 13.18 15.57 -2.04
N VAL A 92 13.11 15.27 -3.33
CA VAL A 92 13.77 14.12 -3.97
C VAL A 92 14.60 14.60 -5.15
N ARG A 93 15.82 14.08 -5.29
CA ARG A 93 16.67 14.35 -6.45
C ARG A 93 16.54 13.20 -7.45
N THR A 94 15.97 13.47 -8.61
CA THR A 94 15.80 12.49 -9.70
C THR A 94 15.95 13.14 -11.05
N SER A 95 16.11 12.33 -12.09
CA SER A 95 16.00 12.78 -13.48
C SER A 95 14.52 12.92 -13.90
N PRO A 96 14.16 13.95 -14.69
CA PRO A 96 12.84 14.08 -15.31
C PRO A 96 12.66 13.23 -16.59
N ASP A 97 13.66 12.47 -17.01
CA ASP A 97 13.65 11.69 -18.26
C ASP A 97 12.36 10.86 -18.45
N ASP A 98 11.94 10.13 -17.43
CA ASP A 98 10.71 9.33 -17.45
C ASP A 98 9.44 10.19 -17.40
N LEU A 99 9.48 11.39 -16.82
CA LEU A 99 8.35 12.32 -16.77
C LEU A 99 8.06 12.96 -18.14
N ILE A 100 9.12 13.28 -18.90
CA ILE A 100 9.04 13.97 -20.20
C ILE A 100 9.37 13.03 -21.38
N ALA A 101 9.29 11.71 -21.17
CA ALA A 101 9.67 10.71 -22.16
C ALA A 101 8.91 10.86 -23.50
N ASP A 102 7.64 11.27 -23.42
CA ASP A 102 6.76 11.57 -24.56
C ASP A 102 7.25 12.76 -25.40
N GLN A 103 8.03 13.66 -24.81
CA GLN A 103 8.52 14.89 -25.42
C GLN A 103 10.01 14.81 -25.79
N MET A 104 10.70 13.73 -25.42
CA MET A 104 12.14 13.54 -25.64
C MET A 104 12.54 13.60 -27.12
N SER A 105 11.66 13.19 -28.05
CA SER A 105 11.89 13.27 -29.50
C SER A 105 12.05 14.70 -30.02
N ASN A 106 11.61 15.70 -29.26
CA ASN A 106 11.62 17.10 -29.64
C ASN A 106 12.87 17.85 -29.14
N PHE A 107 13.75 17.18 -28.37
CA PHE A 107 14.97 17.77 -27.85
C PHE A 107 16.19 17.51 -28.74
N SER A 108 17.07 18.49 -28.84
CA SER A 108 18.43 18.32 -29.40
C SER A 108 19.27 17.35 -28.54
N GLU A 109 20.36 16.81 -29.08
CA GLU A 109 21.25 15.88 -28.34
C GLU A 109 21.72 16.45 -26.97
N GLY A 110 21.95 17.77 -26.90
CA GLY A 110 22.27 18.47 -25.64
C GLY A 110 21.10 18.53 -24.65
N GLY A 111 19.87 18.67 -25.12
CA GLY A 111 18.65 18.59 -24.30
C GLY A 111 18.39 17.18 -23.78
N GLN A 112 18.63 16.15 -24.60
CA GLN A 112 18.49 14.74 -24.21
C GLN A 112 19.55 14.30 -23.19
N SER A 113 20.75 14.90 -23.23
CA SER A 113 21.78 14.67 -22.22
C SER A 113 21.44 15.38 -20.90
N SER A 114 20.86 16.58 -20.98
CA SER A 114 20.43 17.36 -19.81
C SER A 114 19.24 16.73 -19.09
N SER A 115 18.35 16.03 -19.80
CA SER A 115 17.23 15.34 -19.15
C SER A 115 17.67 14.21 -18.22
N LYS A 116 18.81 13.57 -18.49
CA LYS A 116 19.40 12.53 -17.62
C LYS A 116 20.04 13.08 -16.34
N GLN A 117 20.19 14.40 -16.22
CA GLN A 117 20.70 15.02 -15.01
C GLN A 117 19.67 14.99 -13.88
N GLN A 118 20.14 14.88 -12.63
CA GLN A 118 19.28 14.91 -11.45
C GLN A 118 19.00 16.34 -10.98
N TYR A 119 17.71 16.64 -10.80
CA TYR A 119 17.20 17.90 -10.29
C TYR A 119 16.40 17.67 -8.99
N PRO A 120 16.36 18.64 -8.07
CA PRO A 120 15.50 18.57 -6.90
C PRO A 120 14.04 18.78 -7.30
N PHE A 121 13.17 17.84 -6.95
CA PHE A 121 11.72 17.94 -7.06
C PHE A 121 11.12 18.00 -5.65
N MET A 122 10.17 18.90 -5.46
CA MET A 122 9.44 19.08 -4.21
C MET A 122 8.07 18.43 -4.34
N VAL A 123 7.83 17.40 -3.53
CA VAL A 123 6.51 16.80 -3.35
C VAL A 123 5.86 17.48 -2.15
N THR A 124 4.86 18.30 -2.40
CA THR A 124 4.10 19.01 -1.37
C THR A 124 2.85 18.21 -1.03
N LEU A 125 2.79 17.70 0.21
CA LEU A 125 1.59 17.18 0.84
C LEU A 125 0.78 18.34 1.39
N GLN A 126 -0.50 18.41 1.04
CA GLN A 126 -1.44 19.43 1.52
C GLN A 126 -2.54 18.72 2.31
N LEU A 127 -2.68 19.09 3.59
CA LEU A 127 -3.75 18.62 4.47
C LEU A 127 -4.69 19.78 4.76
N ARG A 128 -5.99 19.62 4.49
CA ARG A 128 -7.01 20.65 4.69
C ARG A 128 -8.23 20.07 5.42
N GLY A 129 -9.00 20.91 6.10
CA GLY A 129 -10.26 20.50 6.73
C GLY A 129 -10.08 19.92 8.13
N GLU A 130 -10.96 18.99 8.52
CA GLU A 130 -11.00 18.44 9.88
C GLU A 130 -9.76 17.58 10.17
N ILE A 131 -9.13 17.76 11.33
CA ILE A 131 -7.89 17.06 11.69
C ILE A 131 -8.07 15.53 11.79
N LEU A 132 -9.29 15.07 12.07
CA LEU A 132 -9.64 13.65 12.14
C LEU A 132 -9.84 13.04 10.75
N HIS A 133 -10.27 13.83 9.78
CA HIS A 133 -10.54 13.41 8.40
C HIS A 133 -10.10 14.50 7.43
N PRO A 134 -8.79 14.78 7.32
CA PRO A 134 -8.32 15.85 6.45
C PRO A 134 -8.49 15.44 4.99
N ASP A 135 -8.83 16.41 4.14
CA ASP A 135 -8.66 16.30 2.70
C ASP A 135 -7.16 16.30 2.39
N ILE A 136 -6.71 15.22 1.75
CA ILE A 136 -5.31 14.99 1.39
C ILE A 136 -5.15 15.25 -0.10
N SER A 137 -4.28 16.19 -0.45
CA SER A 137 -3.87 16.40 -1.84
C SER A 137 -2.36 16.57 -1.94
N PHE A 138 -1.86 16.44 -3.17
CA PHE A 138 -0.44 16.56 -3.46
C PHE A 138 -0.18 17.61 -4.54
N GLN A 139 1.06 18.03 -4.64
CA GLN A 139 1.58 18.83 -5.73
C GLN A 139 3.05 18.47 -5.95
N ILE A 140 3.51 18.46 -7.19
CA ILE A 140 4.93 18.31 -7.53
C ILE A 140 5.41 19.60 -8.19
N GLU A 141 6.50 20.16 -7.68
CA GLU A 141 7.09 21.39 -8.18
C GLU A 141 8.62 21.31 -8.27
N LEU A 142 9.19 22.15 -9.13
CA LEU A 142 10.61 22.47 -9.11
C LEU A 142 10.86 23.69 -8.20
N PRO A 143 12.00 23.76 -7.50
CA PRO A 143 12.45 24.99 -6.85
C PRO A 143 12.47 26.17 -7.84
N PRO A 144 12.22 27.41 -7.39
CA PRO A 144 12.15 28.59 -8.25
C PRO A 144 13.34 28.75 -9.21
N GLU A 145 14.54 28.43 -8.75
CA GLU A 145 15.79 28.47 -9.51
C GLU A 145 15.87 27.42 -10.65
N ASP A 146 15.17 26.31 -10.51
CA ASP A 146 15.19 25.19 -11.45
C ASP A 146 13.99 25.20 -12.41
N LYS A 147 13.04 26.13 -12.28
CA LYS A 147 11.86 26.19 -13.18
C LYS A 147 12.22 26.40 -14.65
N GLY A 148 13.41 26.92 -14.96
CA GLY A 148 13.91 27.14 -16.31
C GLY A 148 14.65 25.96 -16.95
N ILE A 149 14.84 24.84 -16.24
CA ILE A 149 15.54 23.68 -16.79
C ILE A 149 14.84 23.16 -18.04
N LEU A 150 15.62 22.65 -19.00
CA LEU A 150 15.10 22.12 -20.27
C LEU A 150 14.14 23.09 -20.97
N GLN A 151 14.44 24.38 -20.92
CA GLN A 151 13.63 25.46 -21.52
C GLN A 151 12.20 25.56 -20.94
N GLY A 152 12.01 25.12 -19.69
CA GLY A 152 10.70 25.17 -18.99
C GLY A 152 9.79 23.98 -19.25
N VAL A 153 10.17 23.05 -20.14
CA VAL A 153 9.33 21.90 -20.52
C VAL A 153 8.95 21.03 -19.31
N VAL A 154 9.88 20.82 -18.37
CA VAL A 154 9.60 20.06 -17.15
C VAL A 154 8.57 20.77 -16.28
N ASN A 155 8.71 22.08 -16.12
CA ASN A 155 7.77 22.88 -15.34
C ASN A 155 6.37 22.87 -15.96
N ASP A 156 6.27 22.96 -17.28
CA ASP A 156 4.99 22.89 -17.98
C ASP A 156 4.33 21.51 -17.84
N LYS A 157 5.10 20.42 -17.99
CA LYS A 157 4.60 19.05 -17.75
C LYS A 157 4.13 18.87 -16.30
N LEU A 158 4.85 19.39 -15.31
CA LEU A 158 4.42 19.37 -13.91
C LEU A 158 3.13 20.18 -13.68
N ASN A 159 2.98 21.33 -14.33
CA ASN A 159 1.75 22.13 -14.23
C ASN A 159 0.54 21.39 -14.80
N MET A 160 0.71 20.66 -15.91
CA MET A 160 -0.32 19.78 -16.46
C MET A 160 -0.61 18.60 -15.52
N LEU A 161 0.44 17.96 -15.00
CA LEU A 161 0.33 16.84 -14.08
C LEU A 161 -0.45 17.22 -12.81
N ASN A 162 -0.18 18.40 -12.25
CA ASN A 162 -0.86 18.91 -11.05
C ASN A 162 -2.37 19.18 -11.27
N GLN A 163 -2.87 19.16 -12.51
CA GLN A 163 -4.30 19.30 -12.82
C GLN A 163 -5.03 17.96 -12.94
N ASP A 164 -4.30 16.84 -13.07
CA ASP A 164 -4.84 15.48 -13.10
C ASP A 164 -4.44 14.75 -11.82
N GLU A 165 -5.38 14.69 -10.87
CA GLU A 165 -5.16 14.09 -9.55
C GLU A 165 -4.71 12.62 -9.63
N SER A 166 -5.23 11.85 -10.59
CA SER A 166 -4.90 10.43 -10.74
C SER A 166 -3.46 10.26 -11.24
N ALA A 167 -3.09 11.01 -12.28
CA ALA A 167 -1.73 11.00 -12.81
C ALA A 167 -0.73 11.53 -11.77
N LEU A 168 -1.09 12.59 -11.06
CA LEU A 168 -0.28 13.18 -10.00
C LEU A 168 -0.02 12.18 -8.88
N ASN A 169 -1.06 11.54 -8.34
CA ASN A 169 -0.95 10.57 -7.27
C ASN A 169 -0.04 9.38 -7.65
N LYS A 170 -0.11 8.94 -8.91
CA LYS A 170 0.81 7.91 -9.45
C LYS A 170 2.27 8.37 -9.41
N GLN A 171 2.56 9.60 -9.84
CA GLN A 171 3.93 10.13 -9.83
C GLN A 171 4.42 10.38 -8.40
N VAL A 172 3.58 10.91 -7.51
CA VAL A 172 3.90 11.09 -6.10
C VAL A 172 4.28 9.75 -5.48
N PHE A 173 3.47 8.71 -5.68
CA PHE A 173 3.78 7.37 -5.18
C PHE A 173 5.11 6.84 -5.74
N ALA A 174 5.36 7.01 -7.04
CA ALA A 174 6.62 6.63 -7.65
C ALA A 174 7.82 7.36 -7.01
N LEU A 175 7.72 8.67 -6.77
CA LEU A 175 8.76 9.44 -6.10
C LEU A 175 8.96 9.00 -4.65
N LEU A 176 7.89 8.70 -3.91
CA LEU A 176 7.96 8.27 -2.52
C LEU A 176 8.42 6.82 -2.36
N VAL A 177 8.13 5.94 -3.30
CA VAL A 177 8.51 4.52 -3.19
C VAL A 177 9.81 4.23 -3.93
N LEU A 178 9.89 4.64 -5.19
CA LEU A 178 11.00 4.36 -6.10
C LEU A 178 12.09 5.44 -6.07
N GLY A 179 11.76 6.66 -5.64
CA GLY A 179 12.69 7.79 -5.68
C GLY A 179 12.88 8.39 -7.08
N ARG A 180 12.01 8.04 -8.04
CA ARG A 180 12.07 8.53 -9.44
C ARG A 180 10.68 8.60 -10.07
N PHE A 181 10.56 9.36 -11.16
CA PHE A 181 9.35 9.40 -11.98
C PHE A 181 9.13 8.06 -12.70
N VAL A 182 7.90 7.88 -13.18
CA VAL A 182 7.53 6.77 -14.07
C VAL A 182 6.90 7.33 -15.33
N GLN A 183 7.10 6.65 -16.45
CA GLN A 183 6.47 7.04 -17.70
C GLN A 183 4.95 6.88 -17.62
N GLU A 184 4.20 7.76 -18.30
CA GLU A 184 2.73 7.67 -18.38
C GLU A 184 2.30 6.33 -19.01
N ASN A 185 3.02 5.90 -20.05
CA ASN A 185 2.81 4.65 -20.78
C ASN A 185 4.04 3.73 -20.71
N PRO A 186 4.30 3.07 -19.57
CA PRO A 186 5.50 2.23 -19.39
C PRO A 186 5.51 1.01 -20.33
N PHE A 187 4.35 0.62 -20.87
CA PHE A 187 4.19 -0.51 -21.80
C PHE A 187 4.52 -0.18 -23.26
N GLN A 188 4.49 1.11 -23.66
CA GLN A 188 4.88 1.49 -25.03
C GLN A 188 6.42 1.50 -25.20
N SER A 189 7.13 1.93 -24.14
CA SER A 189 8.60 1.99 -24.11
C SER A 189 9.27 0.64 -23.81
N ALA A 190 8.52 -0.38 -23.41
CA ALA A 190 9.02 -1.75 -23.21
C ALA A 190 9.54 -2.41 -24.51
N SER A 191 9.21 -1.85 -25.67
CA SER A 191 9.72 -2.30 -26.98
C SER A 191 11.13 -1.77 -27.31
N GLN A 192 11.66 -0.82 -26.54
CA GLN A 192 12.96 -0.18 -26.78
C GLN A 192 13.82 -0.16 -25.49
N GLY A 193 14.21 -1.34 -25.03
CA GLY A 193 15.43 -1.53 -24.22
C GLY A 193 15.46 -0.93 -22.81
N GLY A 194 15.23 -1.78 -21.81
CA GLY A 194 15.79 -1.60 -20.47
C GLY A 194 14.87 -0.94 -19.43
N THR A 195 13.82 -1.63 -19.00
CA THR A 195 13.15 -1.31 -17.73
C THR A 195 13.28 -2.49 -16.77
N SER A 196 13.79 -2.22 -15.56
CA SER A 196 14.01 -3.23 -14.53
C SER A 196 12.69 -3.79 -13.99
N ALA A 197 12.68 -5.08 -13.63
CA ALA A 197 11.56 -5.82 -13.06
C ALA A 197 10.82 -5.09 -11.90
N LEU A 198 11.52 -4.19 -11.18
CA LEU A 198 11.00 -3.38 -10.08
C LEU A 198 9.95 -2.33 -10.51
N VAL A 199 10.06 -1.76 -11.71
CA VAL A 199 9.06 -0.80 -12.24
C VAL A 199 7.78 -1.54 -12.61
N ARG A 200 7.92 -2.70 -13.26
CA ARG A 200 6.80 -3.56 -13.66
C ARG A 200 6.02 -4.03 -12.44
N SER A 201 6.70 -4.57 -11.42
CA SER A 201 6.04 -5.04 -10.18
C SER A 201 5.32 -3.94 -9.41
N THR A 202 5.72 -2.67 -9.54
CA THR A 202 5.12 -1.55 -8.80
C THR A 202 3.88 -1.00 -9.51
N VAL A 203 3.90 -0.94 -10.84
CA VAL A 203 2.73 -0.58 -11.66
C VAL A 203 1.64 -1.64 -11.54
N SER A 204 2.03 -2.92 -11.58
CA SER A 204 1.13 -4.06 -11.36
C SER A 204 0.40 -3.96 -10.03
N LYS A 205 1.12 -3.66 -8.93
CA LYS A 205 0.52 -3.44 -7.60
C LYS A 205 -0.42 -2.23 -7.54
N PHE A 206 -0.12 -1.14 -8.24
CA PHE A 206 -0.99 0.03 -8.30
C PHE A 206 -2.29 -0.25 -9.07
N LEU A 207 -2.19 -0.91 -10.23
CA LEU A 207 -3.35 -1.33 -11.02
C LEU A 207 -4.23 -2.32 -10.23
N THR A 208 -3.62 -3.30 -9.57
CA THR A 208 -4.28 -4.21 -8.62
C THR A 208 -5.05 -3.45 -7.55
N SER A 209 -4.42 -2.48 -6.89
CA SER A 209 -5.06 -1.70 -5.81
C SER A 209 -6.26 -0.88 -6.30
N GLN A 210 -6.17 -0.27 -7.48
CA GLN A 210 -7.25 0.54 -8.06
C GLN A 210 -8.41 -0.33 -8.56
N LEU A 211 -8.11 -1.48 -9.19
CA LEU A 211 -9.12 -2.44 -9.62
C LEU A 211 -9.85 -3.09 -8.43
N ASN A 212 -9.14 -3.41 -7.35
CA ASN A 212 -9.73 -3.92 -6.11
C ASN A 212 -10.68 -2.90 -5.46
N GLN A 213 -10.35 -1.60 -5.50
CA GLN A 213 -11.20 -0.52 -4.98
C GLN A 213 -12.46 -0.25 -5.83
N LEU A 214 -12.40 -0.50 -7.14
CA LEU A 214 -13.55 -0.40 -8.04
C LEU A 214 -14.44 -1.66 -7.96
N GLY A 215 -13.84 -2.84 -7.78
CA GLY A 215 -14.54 -4.11 -7.67
C GLY A 215 -15.37 -4.26 -6.40
N SER A 216 -14.90 -3.70 -5.26
CA SER A 216 -15.59 -3.80 -3.97
C SER A 216 -16.94 -3.05 -3.90
N LYS A 217 -17.26 -2.23 -4.90
CA LYS A 217 -18.50 -1.42 -4.95
C LYS A 217 -19.62 -2.03 -5.79
N LEU A 218 -19.39 -3.11 -6.54
CA LEU A 218 -20.32 -3.47 -7.62
C LEU A 218 -21.44 -4.45 -7.24
N ILE A 219 -21.33 -5.31 -6.22
CA ILE A 219 -22.46 -6.16 -5.75
C ILE A 219 -22.31 -6.51 -4.26
N PRO A 220 -23.31 -6.25 -3.38
CA PRO A 220 -23.27 -6.68 -1.98
C PRO A 220 -23.11 -8.21 -1.85
N GLY A 221 -22.06 -8.66 -1.17
CA GLY A 221 -21.80 -10.09 -0.91
C GLY A 221 -20.93 -10.80 -1.95
N MET A 222 -20.33 -10.07 -2.90
CA MET A 222 -19.36 -10.59 -3.86
C MET A 222 -18.02 -9.86 -3.71
N GLU A 223 -16.96 -10.63 -3.46
CA GLU A 223 -15.58 -10.13 -3.40
C GLU A 223 -14.95 -10.26 -4.78
N LEU A 224 -14.44 -9.16 -5.33
CA LEU A 224 -13.65 -9.15 -6.56
C LEU A 224 -12.18 -8.94 -6.20
N ASN A 225 -11.33 -9.86 -6.65
CA ASN A 225 -9.88 -9.83 -6.44
C ASN A 225 -9.19 -9.70 -7.79
N PHE A 226 -8.22 -8.82 -7.87
CA PHE A 226 -7.34 -8.67 -9.03
C PHE A 226 -5.90 -8.84 -8.54
N ASP A 227 -5.09 -9.62 -9.24
CA ASP A 227 -3.64 -9.70 -9.04
C ASP A 227 -2.94 -9.49 -10.38
N VAL A 228 -1.82 -8.77 -10.41
CA VAL A 228 -1.09 -8.51 -11.65
C VAL A 228 0.32 -9.02 -11.50
N GLN A 229 0.68 -10.00 -12.34
CA GLN A 229 1.98 -10.64 -12.34
C GLN A 229 2.72 -10.31 -13.63
N SER A 230 3.91 -9.75 -13.51
CA SER A 230 4.76 -9.42 -14.65
C SER A 230 6.08 -10.17 -14.53
N TYR A 231 6.48 -10.89 -15.59
CA TYR A 231 7.71 -11.67 -15.63
C TYR A 231 8.35 -11.61 -17.04
N GLU A 232 9.61 -12.04 -17.13
CA GLU A 232 10.33 -12.14 -18.40
C GLU A 232 10.27 -13.60 -18.90
N ASP A 233 9.84 -13.80 -20.14
CA ASP A 233 9.92 -15.11 -20.80
C ASP A 233 11.36 -15.42 -21.21
N ASN A 234 11.66 -16.70 -21.50
CA ASN A 234 12.98 -17.24 -21.87
C ASN A 234 13.65 -16.55 -23.07
N GLN A 235 12.94 -15.68 -23.79
CA GLN A 235 13.46 -14.84 -24.88
C GLN A 235 13.64 -13.35 -24.50
N ALA A 236 13.67 -13.02 -23.21
CA ALA A 236 13.77 -11.64 -22.68
C ALA A 236 12.64 -10.71 -23.18
N LYS A 237 11.46 -11.29 -23.46
CA LYS A 237 10.24 -10.55 -23.78
C LYS A 237 9.39 -10.45 -22.52
N GLY A 238 8.95 -9.24 -22.18
CA GLY A 238 8.05 -9.02 -21.04
C GLY A 238 6.69 -9.65 -21.29
N ARG A 239 6.18 -10.38 -20.30
CA ARG A 239 4.82 -10.89 -20.23
C ARG A 239 4.17 -10.36 -18.96
N THR A 240 2.97 -9.83 -19.09
CA THR A 240 2.16 -9.35 -17.96
C THR A 240 0.82 -10.04 -18.01
N GLN A 241 0.43 -10.62 -16.89
CA GLN A 241 -0.79 -11.37 -16.67
C GLN A 241 -1.60 -10.70 -15.57
N VAL A 242 -2.90 -10.61 -15.78
CA VAL A 242 -3.87 -10.14 -14.78
C VAL A 242 -4.70 -11.35 -14.38
N GLU A 243 -4.57 -11.77 -13.13
CA GLU A 243 -5.45 -12.74 -12.51
C GLU A 243 -6.70 -12.00 -12.01
N ILE A 244 -7.86 -12.52 -12.37
CA ILE A 244 -9.17 -11.97 -12.01
C ILE A 244 -9.91 -13.07 -11.25
N GLY A 245 -10.28 -12.79 -10.01
CA GLY A 245 -11.01 -13.71 -9.14
C GLY A 245 -12.32 -13.11 -8.65
N VAL A 246 -13.37 -13.91 -8.67
CA VAL A 246 -14.69 -13.62 -8.08
C VAL A 246 -14.93 -14.62 -6.97
N LYS A 247 -15.06 -14.14 -5.74
CA LYS A 247 -15.35 -14.96 -4.58
C LYS A 247 -16.71 -14.61 -3.99
N GLN A 248 -17.54 -15.63 -3.79
CA GLN A 248 -18.86 -15.49 -3.19
C GLN A 248 -19.02 -16.46 -2.02
N GLN A 249 -19.48 -15.91 -0.91
CA GLN A 249 -19.80 -16.68 0.29
C GLN A 249 -21.31 -16.79 0.46
N LEU A 250 -21.79 -18.03 0.58
CA LEU A 250 -23.20 -18.39 0.66
C LEU A 250 -23.45 -19.19 1.95
N PHE A 251 -24.72 -19.22 2.38
CA PHE A 251 -25.18 -19.99 3.54
C PHE A 251 -24.44 -19.66 4.85
N ASN A 252 -24.37 -18.37 5.21
CA ASN A 252 -23.60 -17.89 6.37
C ASN A 252 -22.14 -18.36 6.32
N GLU A 253 -21.49 -18.10 5.18
CA GLU A 253 -20.08 -18.44 4.93
C GLU A 253 -19.76 -19.93 4.99
N ARG A 254 -20.75 -20.81 4.83
CA ARG A 254 -20.55 -22.27 4.83
C ARG A 254 -20.17 -22.80 3.46
N LEU A 255 -20.60 -22.15 2.39
CA LEU A 255 -20.21 -22.45 1.02
C LEU A 255 -19.43 -21.27 0.46
N THR A 256 -18.20 -21.49 0.04
CA THR A 256 -17.38 -20.51 -0.67
C THR A 256 -17.21 -21.00 -2.10
N VAL A 257 -17.60 -20.17 -3.06
CA VAL A 257 -17.35 -20.40 -4.48
C VAL A 257 -16.41 -19.32 -4.97
N GLU A 258 -15.33 -19.74 -5.60
CA GLU A 258 -14.31 -18.87 -6.18
C GLU A 258 -14.15 -19.24 -7.66
N LEU A 259 -14.34 -18.25 -8.52
CA LEU A 259 -14.17 -18.35 -9.96
C LEU A 259 -13.03 -17.43 -10.35
N GLY A 260 -12.02 -17.96 -11.03
CA GLY A 260 -10.84 -17.23 -11.40
C GLY A 260 -10.45 -17.45 -12.86
N GLY A 261 -9.57 -16.59 -13.33
CA GLY A 261 -8.91 -16.77 -14.60
C GLY A 261 -7.79 -15.78 -14.80
N THR A 262 -6.88 -16.10 -15.71
CA THR A 262 -5.72 -15.29 -16.02
C THR A 262 -5.85 -14.72 -17.43
N VAL A 263 -5.64 -13.40 -17.57
CA VAL A 263 -5.68 -12.69 -18.86
C VAL A 263 -4.29 -12.15 -19.17
N ASP A 264 -3.76 -12.46 -20.36
CA ASP A 264 -2.49 -11.89 -20.84
C ASP A 264 -2.73 -10.46 -21.35
N VAL A 265 -2.07 -9.47 -20.75
CA VAL A 265 -2.21 -8.05 -21.17
C VAL A 265 -0.97 -7.50 -21.88
N GLU A 266 0.12 -8.29 -21.93
CA GLU A 266 1.37 -7.96 -22.63
C GLU A 266 1.97 -9.24 -23.25
N GLY A 267 2.49 -9.16 -24.47
CA GLY A 267 3.08 -10.29 -25.22
C GLY A 267 2.22 -10.78 -26.39
N GLN A 268 2.70 -11.76 -27.17
CA GLN A 268 1.99 -12.26 -28.36
C GLN A 268 0.64 -12.93 -28.03
N SER A 269 0.51 -13.48 -26.81
CA SER A 269 -0.71 -14.10 -26.30
C SER A 269 -1.81 -13.09 -25.93
N ALA A 270 -1.48 -11.80 -25.74
CA ALA A 270 -2.47 -10.76 -25.43
C ALA A 270 -3.49 -10.54 -26.56
N ASN A 271 -3.15 -10.91 -27.80
CA ASN A 271 -4.05 -10.84 -28.95
C ASN A 271 -4.93 -12.09 -29.12
N GLN A 272 -4.80 -13.09 -28.23
CA GLN A 272 -5.49 -14.39 -28.32
C GLN A 272 -6.39 -14.69 -27.12
N ASN A 273 -6.57 -13.73 -26.20
CA ASN A 273 -7.44 -13.88 -25.04
C ASN A 273 -8.87 -14.25 -25.47
N ALA A 274 -9.38 -15.37 -24.96
CA ALA A 274 -10.75 -15.80 -25.15
C ALA A 274 -11.57 -15.63 -23.85
N THR A 275 -12.89 -15.48 -23.97
CA THR A 275 -13.79 -15.38 -22.79
C THR A 275 -13.69 -16.61 -21.87
N SER A 276 -13.25 -17.76 -22.38
CA SER A 276 -12.98 -18.98 -21.61
C SER A 276 -11.83 -18.82 -20.61
N ASP A 277 -10.89 -17.92 -20.84
CA ASP A 277 -9.67 -17.79 -20.02
C ASP A 277 -9.97 -17.17 -18.65
N ILE A 278 -11.00 -16.32 -18.60
CA ILE A 278 -11.52 -15.64 -17.40
C ILE A 278 -12.33 -16.59 -16.48
N THR A 279 -12.71 -17.78 -16.96
CA THR A 279 -13.54 -18.75 -16.22
C THR A 279 -12.88 -20.12 -16.07
N SER A 280 -11.55 -20.14 -16.15
CA SER A 280 -10.77 -21.37 -16.26
C SER A 280 -10.44 -22.00 -14.90
N ASP A 281 -10.40 -21.20 -13.84
CA ASP A 281 -10.14 -21.63 -12.48
C ASP A 281 -11.44 -21.63 -11.66
N VAL A 282 -11.70 -22.74 -10.96
CA VAL A 282 -12.88 -22.91 -10.12
C VAL A 282 -12.48 -23.59 -8.84
N THR A 283 -12.74 -22.94 -7.71
CA THR A 283 -12.61 -23.53 -6.37
C THR A 283 -13.96 -23.49 -5.65
N VAL A 284 -14.37 -24.63 -5.08
CA VAL A 284 -15.57 -24.75 -4.27
C VAL A 284 -15.20 -25.37 -2.93
N GLU A 285 -15.48 -24.65 -1.85
CA GLU A 285 -15.22 -25.09 -0.48
C GLU A 285 -16.51 -25.12 0.34
N TYR A 286 -16.73 -26.20 1.08
CA TYR A 286 -17.85 -26.34 2.01
C TYR A 286 -17.37 -26.66 3.43
N LYS A 287 -17.79 -25.85 4.40
CA LYS A 287 -17.52 -26.07 5.84
C LYS A 287 -18.44 -27.17 6.40
N LEU A 288 -17.84 -28.32 6.71
CA LEU A 288 -18.53 -29.46 7.30
C LEU A 288 -18.88 -29.17 8.77
N THR A 289 -17.98 -28.49 9.49
CA THR A 289 -18.22 -28.05 10.87
C THR A 289 -18.43 -26.53 10.96
N ARG A 290 -19.23 -26.08 11.93
CA ARG A 290 -19.52 -24.65 12.15
C ARG A 290 -18.28 -23.83 12.48
N ASP A 291 -17.30 -24.47 13.10
CA ASP A 291 -16.00 -23.88 13.46
C ASP A 291 -14.97 -23.94 12.32
N GLY A 292 -15.33 -24.47 11.14
CA GLY A 292 -14.46 -24.53 9.97
C GLY A 292 -13.28 -25.50 10.07
N ARG A 293 -13.16 -26.29 11.14
CA ARG A 293 -12.06 -27.25 11.31
C ARG A 293 -12.05 -28.35 10.27
N PHE A 294 -13.23 -28.79 9.81
CA PHE A 294 -13.36 -29.75 8.73
C PHE A 294 -14.03 -29.09 7.52
N ARG A 295 -13.38 -29.19 6.37
CA ARG A 295 -13.85 -28.60 5.12
C ARG A 295 -13.70 -29.61 3.99
N MET A 296 -14.61 -29.56 3.03
CA MET A 296 -14.47 -30.27 1.77
C MET A 296 -14.13 -29.24 0.69
N LYS A 297 -13.07 -29.49 -0.08
CA LYS A 297 -12.61 -28.58 -1.12
C LYS A 297 -12.53 -29.34 -2.44
N GLY A 298 -13.22 -28.83 -3.45
CA GLY A 298 -13.03 -29.22 -4.85
C GLY A 298 -12.39 -28.07 -5.60
N PHE A 299 -11.49 -28.39 -6.52
CA PHE A 299 -10.87 -27.38 -7.37
C PHE A 299 -10.58 -27.90 -8.76
N ARG A 300 -10.57 -26.97 -9.71
CA ARG A 300 -10.06 -27.13 -11.06
C ARG A 300 -9.23 -25.89 -11.35
N HIS A 301 -7.93 -26.05 -11.55
CA HIS A 301 -7.04 -24.97 -11.93
C HIS A 301 -6.44 -25.26 -13.29
N ASN A 302 -6.24 -24.21 -14.06
CA ASN A 302 -5.70 -24.26 -15.40
C ASN A 302 -4.36 -23.54 -15.43
N GLN A 303 -3.27 -24.28 -15.32
CA GLN A 303 -1.92 -23.72 -15.31
C GLN A 303 -1.32 -23.80 -16.72
N TYR A 304 -0.65 -22.73 -17.16
CA TYR A 304 0.06 -22.71 -18.43
C TYR A 304 1.55 -22.92 -18.19
N GLU A 305 2.11 -24.06 -18.61
CA GLU A 305 3.55 -24.32 -18.57
C GLU A 305 4.17 -24.11 -19.95
N ALA A 306 5.25 -23.34 -20.02
CA ALA A 306 5.90 -22.94 -21.27
C ALA A 306 6.48 -24.11 -22.10
N ILE A 307 6.60 -25.30 -21.51
CA ILE A 307 7.17 -26.50 -22.15
C ILE A 307 6.08 -27.49 -22.61
N GLU A 308 4.99 -27.63 -21.85
CA GLU A 308 3.96 -28.66 -22.07
C GLU A 308 2.58 -28.12 -22.49
N GLY A 309 2.36 -26.80 -22.44
CA GLY A 309 1.10 -26.17 -22.79
C GLY A 309 0.11 -26.10 -21.62
N GLN A 310 -1.18 -26.20 -21.92
CA GLN A 310 -2.25 -26.05 -20.93
C GLN A 310 -2.36 -27.32 -20.05
N LEU A 311 -2.03 -27.19 -18.76
CA LEU A 311 -2.13 -28.23 -17.75
C LEU A 311 -3.35 -27.99 -16.85
N ILE A 312 -4.34 -28.87 -16.94
CA ILE A 312 -5.55 -28.80 -16.12
C ILE A 312 -5.38 -29.72 -14.90
N GLU A 313 -5.26 -29.11 -13.72
CA GLU A 313 -5.24 -29.82 -12.45
C GLU A 313 -6.65 -29.84 -11.84
N THR A 314 -7.19 -31.02 -11.55
CA THR A 314 -8.51 -31.14 -10.89
C THR A 314 -8.41 -32.08 -9.71
N GLY A 315 -8.95 -31.67 -8.57
CA GLY A 315 -8.85 -32.41 -7.33
C GLY A 315 -10.05 -32.19 -6.41
N VAL A 316 -10.30 -33.18 -5.56
CA VAL A 316 -11.24 -33.09 -4.44
C VAL A 316 -10.56 -33.62 -3.20
N GLY A 317 -10.68 -32.89 -2.08
CA GLY A 317 -10.02 -33.23 -0.84
C GLY A 317 -10.81 -32.81 0.40
N LEU A 318 -10.45 -33.44 1.53
CA LEU A 318 -10.90 -33.05 2.86
C LEU A 318 -9.77 -32.29 3.55
N VAL A 319 -10.07 -31.11 4.06
CA VAL A 319 -9.12 -30.23 4.73
C VAL A 319 -9.44 -30.21 6.22
N PHE A 320 -8.44 -30.52 7.05
CA PHE A 320 -8.51 -30.41 8.50
C PHE A 320 -7.55 -29.32 8.99
N VAL A 321 -8.07 -28.30 9.67
CA VAL A 321 -7.26 -27.20 10.22
C VAL A 321 -7.41 -27.14 11.73
N ARG A 322 -6.29 -27.00 12.45
CA ARG A 322 -6.24 -26.89 13.91
C ARG A 322 -5.17 -25.90 14.35
N ASP A 323 -5.61 -24.83 15.01
CA ASP A 323 -4.70 -23.84 15.58
C ASP A 323 -4.11 -24.31 16.91
N PHE A 324 -2.78 -24.21 17.06
CA PHE A 324 -2.06 -24.60 18.28
C PHE A 324 -1.52 -23.37 19.01
N ASN A 325 -2.33 -22.79 19.89
CA ASN A 325 -2.00 -21.56 20.59
C ASN A 325 -1.13 -21.75 21.86
N ARG A 326 -0.15 -22.67 21.89
CA ARG A 326 0.70 -22.91 23.09
C ARG A 326 2.16 -23.28 22.80
N TRP A 327 2.95 -22.30 22.39
CA TRP A 327 4.43 -22.36 22.44
C TRP A 327 5.01 -21.92 23.80
N SER A 328 4.18 -21.48 24.75
CA SER A 328 4.61 -20.95 26.06
C SER A 328 4.96 -22.01 27.12
N ARG A 329 5.07 -23.29 26.76
CA ARG A 329 5.43 -24.37 27.71
C ARG A 329 6.82 -24.97 27.51
N ILE A 330 7.54 -24.60 26.45
CA ILE A 330 8.88 -25.14 26.16
C ILE A 330 9.97 -24.44 27.00
N PHE A 331 9.67 -23.27 27.60
CA PHE A 331 10.62 -22.49 28.39
C PHE A 331 10.31 -22.37 29.89
N LYS A 332 9.38 -23.16 30.44
CA LYS A 332 9.16 -23.19 31.89
C LYS A 332 9.35 -24.59 32.47
N SER A 333 10.41 -24.68 33.25
CA SER A 333 10.69 -25.65 34.31
C SER A 333 11.56 -26.85 33.96
N GLN A 334 12.88 -26.64 33.98
CA GLN A 334 13.82 -27.63 34.52
C GLN A 334 14.97 -26.90 35.23
N LYS A 335 14.71 -26.36 36.43
CA LYS A 335 15.76 -26.13 37.43
C LYS A 335 15.19 -25.91 38.84
N ASN A 336 14.98 -27.01 39.57
CA ASN A 336 15.63 -27.30 40.85
C ASN A 336 14.82 -28.26 41.74
N ARG A 337 15.52 -29.34 42.16
CA ARG A 337 15.50 -30.01 43.48
C ARG A 337 14.21 -30.72 43.91
N SER A 338 14.22 -31.82 44.65
CA SER A 338 15.20 -32.85 45.07
C SER A 338 14.36 -33.78 45.95
N ASP A 339 14.55 -35.09 45.80
CA ASP A 339 14.42 -36.14 46.82
C ASP A 339 13.29 -36.12 47.86
N SER A 340 12.43 -37.15 47.82
CA SER A 340 12.57 -38.33 48.71
C SER A 340 11.25 -39.10 48.90
N SER A 341 11.40 -40.42 48.93
CA SER A 341 10.63 -41.40 49.72
C SER A 341 9.39 -42.07 49.12
N ASN A 342 9.63 -43.30 48.64
CA ASN A 342 9.15 -44.55 49.24
C ASN A 342 7.62 -44.77 49.32
N ASN A 343 7.06 -45.78 48.64
CA ASN A 343 6.98 -47.18 49.11
C ASN A 343 5.93 -47.99 48.30
N GLN A 344 6.32 -49.20 47.90
CA GLN A 344 5.56 -50.47 47.76
C GLN A 344 4.17 -50.52 47.05
N ILE A 345 4.02 -51.49 46.14
CA ILE A 345 3.21 -52.71 46.33
C ILE A 345 3.62 -53.78 45.29
N THR A 346 3.69 -55.01 45.78
CA THR A 346 4.12 -56.27 45.15
C THR A 346 2.93 -57.12 44.66
N ASN A 347 3.24 -58.14 43.84
CA ASN A 347 2.50 -59.39 43.48
C ASN A 347 1.68 -59.34 42.16
N VAL A 348 1.99 -60.09 41.09
CA VAL A 348 2.02 -61.59 40.89
C VAL A 348 0.62 -62.15 41.20
N THR A 349 -0.18 -62.72 40.29
CA THR A 349 -0.01 -63.80 39.29
C THR A 349 -1.29 -63.84 38.44
N ASN A 350 -1.28 -64.36 37.20
CA ASN A 350 -2.31 -65.34 36.83
C ASN A 350 -1.88 -66.24 35.66
N GLU A 351 -2.05 -67.54 35.88
CA GLU A 351 -1.88 -68.65 34.94
C GLU A 351 -2.98 -68.66 33.87
N GLY A 352 -2.77 -69.36 32.75
CA GLY A 352 -3.90 -69.74 31.90
C GLY A 352 -3.63 -70.24 30.49
N ARG A 353 -2.84 -71.32 30.37
CA ARG A 353 -2.69 -72.26 29.22
C ARG A 353 -1.87 -71.84 28.01
#